data_AF-A0A2H5QUY5-F1
#
_entry.id   AF-A0A2H5QUY5-F1
#
_cell.length_a   1.000
_cell.length_b   1.000
_cell.length_c   1.000
_cell.angle_alpha   90.00
_cell.angle_beta   90.00
_cell.angle_gamma   90.00
#
_symmetry.space_group_name_H-M   'P 1'
#
loop_
_entity.id
_entity.type
_entity.pdbx_description
1 polymer ?
#
loop_
_entity_poly.entity_id
_entity_poly.type
_entity_poly.pdbx_seq_one_letter_code
_entity_poly.pdbx_strand_id
1 'polypeptide(L)'
;MRLMSAETLEFLKYCKLDRINVEDLLDKISSLKRLACLNLSGVAGNIELPSSIQKLRNLQILVLRRCTKLHPSITSLKKLIILDLGSCPLQ
;
A
#
# COMPACT_ATOMS: atom_id res chain seq x y z
N MET A 1 0.77 -0.60 -15.27
CA MET A 1 1.65 -1.57 -14.60
C MET A 1 0.97 -2.07 -13.32
N ARG A 2 0.64 -3.37 -13.24
CA ARG A 2 0.20 -4.02 -11.98
C ARG A 2 1.43 -4.62 -11.31
N LEU A 3 1.91 -4.02 -10.23
CA LEU A 3 3.00 -4.59 -9.44
C LEU A 3 2.42 -4.98 -8.08
N MET A 4 2.13 -6.27 -7.94
CA MET A 4 1.66 -6.93 -6.72
C MET A 4 2.34 -8.30 -6.65
N SER A 5 2.63 -8.81 -5.44
CA SER A 5 3.07 -10.21 -5.29
C SER A 5 1.90 -11.17 -5.54
N ALA A 6 2.19 -12.43 -5.86
CA ALA A 6 1.18 -13.46 -6.07
C ALA A 6 0.28 -13.62 -4.83
N GLU A 7 0.86 -13.57 -3.63
CA GLU A 7 0.12 -13.68 -2.37
C GLU A 7 -0.80 -12.48 -2.15
N THR A 8 -0.36 -11.27 -2.56
CA THR A 8 -1.19 -10.06 -2.44
C THR A 8 -2.36 -10.10 -3.42
N LEU A 9 -2.15 -10.62 -4.63
CA LEU A 9 -3.22 -10.81 -5.63
C LEU A 9 -4.25 -11.82 -5.17
N GLU A 10 -3.80 -12.92 -4.56
CA GLU A 10 -4.69 -13.93 -4.00
C GLU A 10 -5.51 -13.36 -2.85
N PHE A 11 -4.89 -12.60 -1.93
CA PHE A 11 -5.61 -11.90 -0.87
C PHE A 11 -6.66 -10.91 -1.41
N LEU A 12 -6.29 -10.07 -2.39
CA LEU A 12 -7.23 -9.12 -3.00
C LEU A 12 -8.34 -9.78 -3.81
N LYS A 13 -8.17 -11.03 -4.27
CA LYS A 13 -9.26 -11.79 -4.90
C LYS A 13 -10.38 -12.10 -3.91
N TYR A 14 -10.05 -12.29 -2.63
CA TYR A 14 -11.03 -12.56 -1.56
C TYR A 14 -11.65 -11.28 -0.99
N CYS A 15 -10.93 -10.15 -1.05
CA CYS A 15 -11.47 -8.87 -0.63
C CYS A 15 -12.11 -8.14 -1.82
N LYS A 16 -13.44 -7.99 -1.84
CA LYS A 16 -14.11 -7.07 -2.78
C LYS A 16 -13.42 -5.70 -2.70
N LEU A 17 -12.88 -5.22 -3.83
CA LEU A 17 -12.09 -3.98 -3.94
C LEU A 17 -12.84 -2.74 -3.42
N ASP A 18 -14.16 -2.85 -3.30
CA ASP A 18 -15.07 -1.79 -2.89
C ASP A 18 -15.06 -1.52 -1.37
N ARG A 19 -14.46 -2.40 -0.55
CA ARG A 19 -14.47 -2.31 0.93
C ARG A 19 -13.16 -2.78 1.58
N ILE A 20 -12.00 -2.41 1.04
CA ILE A 20 -10.73 -2.75 1.68
C ILE A 20 -10.36 -1.68 2.69
N ASN A 21 -10.31 -2.06 3.97
CA ASN A 21 -9.60 -1.31 4.99
C ASN A 21 -8.08 -1.47 4.75
N VAL A 22 -7.39 -0.35 4.53
CA VAL A 22 -5.95 -0.34 4.24
C VAL A 22 -5.15 -0.87 5.42
N GLU A 23 -5.56 -0.60 6.66
CA GLU A 23 -4.86 -1.12 7.86
C GLU A 23 -4.87 -2.65 7.89
N ASP A 24 -6.06 -3.25 7.70
CA ASP A 24 -6.21 -4.72 7.69
C ASP A 24 -5.42 -5.37 6.55
N LEU A 25 -5.35 -4.71 5.38
CA LEU A 25 -4.53 -5.17 4.26
C LEU A 25 -3.05 -5.16 4.64
N LEU A 26 -2.54 -4.04 5.17
CA LEU A 26 -1.14 -3.89 5.53
C LEU A 26 -0.72 -4.88 6.61
N ASP A 27 -1.58 -5.15 7.59
CA ASP A 27 -1.32 -6.16 8.62
C ASP A 27 -1.20 -7.56 8.05
N LYS A 28 -2.09 -7.95 7.12
CA LYS A 28 -2.05 -9.29 6.49
C LYS A 28 -0.82 -9.50 5.62
N ILE A 29 -0.39 -8.46 4.90
CA ILE A 29 0.80 -8.56 4.02
C ILE A 29 2.11 -8.22 4.74
N SER A 30 2.06 -7.81 6.01
CA SER A 30 3.25 -7.44 6.79
C SER A 30 4.26 -8.57 6.97
N SER A 31 3.81 -9.82 6.89
CA SER A 31 4.64 -11.02 6.99
C SER A 31 5.35 -11.38 5.68
N LEU A 32 4.96 -10.77 4.54
CA LEU A 32 5.53 -11.06 3.23
C LEU A 32 6.94 -10.50 3.10
N LYS A 33 7.93 -11.28 3.52
CA LYS A 33 9.36 -10.88 3.54
C LYS A 33 9.91 -10.45 2.18
N ARG A 34 9.30 -10.89 1.07
CA ARG A 34 9.72 -10.59 -0.31
C ARG A 34 8.90 -9.50 -0.99
N LEU A 35 7.95 -8.88 -0.28
CA LEU A 35 7.12 -7.82 -0.85
C LEU A 35 7.97 -6.57 -1.13
N ALA A 36 8.33 -6.38 -2.39
CA ALA A 36 9.11 -5.23 -2.86
C ALA A 36 8.24 -4.15 -3.50
N CYS A 37 7.02 -4.48 -3.93
CA CYS A 37 6.10 -3.50 -4.52
C CYS A 37 4.68 -3.67 -3.99
N LEU A 38 4.05 -2.54 -3.67
CA LEU A 38 2.66 -2.43 -3.28
C LEU A 38 1.98 -1.35 -4.10
N ASN A 39 0.92 -1.73 -4.83
CA ASN A 39 0.12 -0.80 -5.62
C ASN A 39 -1.32 -0.80 -5.11
N LEU A 40 -1.72 0.32 -4.47
CA LEU A 40 -3.07 0.52 -3.94
C LEU A 40 -4.00 1.32 -4.87
N SER A 41 -3.57 1.66 -6.09
CA SER A 41 -4.39 2.46 -7.03
C SER A 41 -5.72 1.80 -7.45
N GLY A 42 -5.84 0.48 -7.28
CA GLY A 42 -7.06 -0.29 -7.56
C GLY A 42 -8.03 -0.39 -6.38
N VAL A 43 -7.65 0.07 -5.18
CA VAL A 43 -8.53 0.08 -4.00
C VAL A 43 -9.57 1.19 -4.18
N ALA A 44 -10.87 0.87 -4.05
CA ALA A 44 -11.92 1.86 -4.19
C ALA A 44 -11.89 2.89 -3.04
N GLY A 45 -12.31 4.12 -3.34
CA GLY A 45 -12.35 5.21 -2.35
C GLY A 45 -11.02 5.95 -2.19
N ASN A 46 -11.00 6.81 -1.16
CA ASN A 46 -9.84 7.59 -0.74
C ASN A 46 -8.97 6.76 0.20
N ILE A 47 -7.66 6.93 0.11
CA ILE A 47 -6.70 6.20 0.95
C ILE A 47 -6.17 7.15 2.02
N GLU A 48 -6.35 6.78 3.28
CA GLU A 48 -5.51 7.30 4.37
C GLU A 48 -4.45 6.23 4.67
N LEU A 49 -3.18 6.58 4.47
CA LEU A 49 -2.08 5.68 4.76
C LEU A 49 -1.92 5.58 6.27
N PRO A 50 -2.00 4.39 6.89
CA PRO A 50 -1.87 4.26 8.33
C PRO A 50 -0.43 3.98 8.77
N SER A 51 -0.19 3.96 10.08
CA SER A 51 1.15 3.77 10.66
C SER A 51 1.73 2.37 10.43
N SER A 52 0.87 1.35 10.26
CA SER A 52 1.25 -0.05 9.99
C SER A 52 2.10 -0.22 8.73
N ILE A 53 2.12 0.76 7.81
CA ILE A 53 3.01 0.77 6.64
C ILE A 53 4.47 0.52 7.02
N GLN A 54 4.90 0.96 8.21
CA GLN A 54 6.26 0.76 8.71
C GLN A 54 6.68 -0.71 8.83
N LYS A 55 5.72 -1.64 8.86
CA LYS A 55 5.96 -3.09 8.91
C LYS A 55 6.51 -3.62 7.58
N LEU A 56 6.24 -2.96 6.45
CA LEU A 56 6.68 -3.37 5.11
C LEU A 56 8.15 -3.00 4.83
N ARG A 57 9.07 -3.47 5.67
CA ARG A 57 10.49 -3.05 5.70
C ARG A 57 11.28 -3.31 4.41
N ASN A 58 10.80 -4.19 3.54
CA ASN A 58 11.44 -4.52 2.25
C ASN A 58 10.81 -3.82 1.04
N LEU A 59 9.83 -2.96 1.27
CA LEU A 59 9.12 -2.26 0.20
C LEU A 59 10.06 -1.28 -0.51
N GLN A 60 10.06 -1.35 -1.84
CA GLN A 60 10.84 -0.50 -2.74
C GLN A 60 9.95 0.41 -3.59
N ILE A 61 8.74 -0.03 -3.90
CA ILE A 61 7.79 0.71 -4.72
C ILE A 61 6.45 0.77 -4.00
N LEU A 62 5.93 1.99 -3.83
CA LEU A 62 4.63 2.24 -3.23
C LEU A 62 3.81 3.18 -4.12
N VAL A 63 2.63 2.72 -4.57
CA VAL A 63 1.70 3.51 -5.39
C VAL A 63 0.42 3.75 -4.60
N LEU A 64 0.09 5.01 -4.34
CA LEU A 64 -1.01 5.45 -3.47
C LEU A 64 -1.95 6.45 -4.15
N ARG A 65 -2.42 6.17 -5.36
CA ARG A 65 -3.32 7.11 -6.06
C ARG A 65 -4.58 7.39 -5.24
N ARG A 66 -5.05 8.64 -5.23
CA ARG A 66 -6.17 9.14 -4.38
C ARG A 66 -5.91 9.05 -2.88
N CYS A 67 -4.65 9.08 -2.46
CA CYS A 67 -4.33 9.20 -1.04
C CYS A 67 -4.64 10.61 -0.55
N THR A 68 -5.51 10.72 0.45
CA THR A 68 -5.92 11.98 1.08
C THR A 68 -5.05 12.31 2.29
N LYS A 69 -4.35 11.33 2.85
CA LYS A 69 -3.52 11.51 4.04
C LYS A 69 -2.34 10.54 4.08
N LEU A 70 -1.13 11.08 4.19
CA LEU A 70 0.08 10.30 4.44
C LEU A 70 0.41 10.28 5.92
N HIS A 71 0.72 9.10 6.47
CA HIS A 71 1.26 8.99 7.82
C HIS A 71 2.79 9.12 7.81
N PRO A 72 3.40 9.85 8.77
CA PRO A 72 4.86 10.03 8.86
C PRO A 72 5.67 8.73 8.90
N SER A 73 5.06 7.62 9.33
CA SER A 73 5.65 6.27 9.29
C SER A 73 6.16 5.87 7.90
N ILE A 74 5.71 6.49 6.82
CA ILE A 74 6.28 6.24 5.47
C ILE A 74 7.81 6.49 5.44
N THR A 75 8.32 7.38 6.29
CA THR A 75 9.76 7.68 6.43
C THR A 75 10.58 6.54 7.04
N SER A 76 9.93 5.52 7.61
CA SER A 76 10.59 4.31 8.11
C SER A 76 10.92 3.32 7.00
N LEU A 77 10.36 3.49 5.79
CA LEU A 77 10.59 2.62 4.64
C LEU A 77 11.96 2.89 4.01
N LYS A 78 13.03 2.46 4.68
CA LYS A 78 14.42 2.76 4.27
C LYS A 78 14.85 2.20 2.92
N LYS A 79 14.08 1.27 2.36
CA LYS A 79 14.30 0.67 1.05
C LYS A 79 13.41 1.24 -0.05
N LEU A 80 12.56 2.21 0.27
CA LEU A 80 11.65 2.81 -0.69
C LEU A 80 12.44 3.63 -1.72
N ILE A 81 12.26 3.31 -2.99
CA ILE A 81 12.89 3.95 -4.14
C ILE A 81 11.86 4.80 -4.88
N ILE A 82 10.64 4.27 -5.04
CA ILE A 82 9.57 4.92 -5.78
C ILE A 82 8.36 5.11 -4.88
N LEU A 83 7.91 6.36 -4.79
CA LEU A 83 6.64 6.75 -4.19
C LEU A 83 5.79 7.48 -5.25
N ASP A 84 4.73 6.83 -5.74
CA ASP A 84 3.79 7.43 -6.69
C ASP A 84 2.54 7.93 -5.93
N LEU A 85 2.41 9.26 -5.87
CA LEU A 85 1.28 10.00 -5.29
C LEU A 85 0.42 10.66 -6.37
N GLY A 86 0.45 10.15 -7.59
CA GLY A 86 -0.34 10.68 -8.69
C GLY A 86 -1.83 10.76 -8.34
N SER A 87 -2.45 11.91 -8.64
CA SER A 87 -3.86 12.19 -8.33
C SER A 87 -4.20 12.08 -6.84
N CYS A 88 -3.24 12.31 -5.94
CA CYS A 88 -3.51 12.51 -4.53
C CYS A 88 -3.93 13.97 -4.28
N PRO A 89 -5.11 14.22 -3.70
CA PRO A 89 -5.55 15.58 -3.35
C PRO A 89 -4.89 16.07 -2.06
N LEU A 90 -3.58 15.82 -1.87
CA LEU A 90 -2.84 16.23 -0.67
C LEU A 90 -2.93 17.77 -0.56
N GLN A 91 -3.68 18.24 0.43
CA GLN A 91 -3.75 19.65 0.84
C GLN A 91 -2.84 19.88 2.03
#